data_AF-A0A242MFG4-F1
#
_entry.id   AF-A0A242MFG4-F1
#
_cell.length_a   1.000
_cell.length_b   1.000
_cell.length_c   1.000
_cell.angle_alpha   90.00
_cell.angle_beta   90.00
_cell.angle_gamma   90.00
#
_symmetry.space_group_name_H-M   'P 1'
#
loop_
_entity.id
_entity.type
_entity.pdbx_description
1 polymer ?
#
loop_
_entity_poly.entity_id
_entity_poly.type
_entity_poly.pdbx_seq_one_letter_code
_entity_poly.pdbx_strand_id
1 'polypeptide(L)'
;MRVIERPSSATAIVYWSDAATCHYGYQGWRVTTATTDGACALTGEVIHRGDAVYRPSQRDPKPQNASAMILAASMPENENCDADLQDQHA
;
A
#
# COMPACT_ATOMS: atom_id res chain seq x y z
N MET A 1 2.69 6.01 5.93
CA MET A 1 1.81 5.11 5.14
C MET A 1 1.80 3.73 5.78
N ARG A 2 0.65 3.06 5.85
CA ARG A 2 0.52 1.69 6.40
C ARG A 2 -0.53 0.89 5.64
N VAL A 3 -0.33 -0.41 5.48
CA VAL A 3 -1.36 -1.33 4.95
C VAL A 3 -2.45 -1.47 6.01
N ILE A 4 -3.71 -1.49 5.60
CA ILE A 4 -4.85 -1.62 6.51
C ILE A 4 -5.47 -3.01 6.34
N GLU A 5 -5.81 -3.36 5.10
CA GLU A 5 -6.49 -4.62 4.81
C GLU A 5 -6.06 -5.14 3.44
N ARG A 6 -6.03 -6.46 3.27
CA ARG A 6 -5.81 -7.11 1.98
C ARG A 6 -6.97 -8.05 1.67
N PRO A 7 -8.14 -7.52 1.27
CA PRO A 7 -9.33 -8.35 1.04
C PRO A 7 -9.14 -9.42 -0.04
N SER A 8 -8.14 -9.28 -0.92
CA SER A 8 -7.74 -10.36 -1.83
C SER A 8 -6.28 -10.22 -2.26
N SER A 9 -5.72 -11.25 -2.90
CA SER A 9 -4.41 -11.14 -3.57
C SER A 9 -4.37 -10.12 -4.70
N ALA A 10 -5.51 -9.58 -5.13
CA ALA A 10 -5.59 -8.57 -6.18
C ALA A 10 -5.89 -7.15 -5.64
N THR A 11 -6.30 -7.01 -4.37
CA THR A 11 -6.77 -5.73 -3.81
C THR A 11 -6.28 -5.52 -2.37
N ALA A 12 -5.87 -4.29 -2.08
CA ALA A 12 -5.46 -3.87 -0.75
C ALA A 12 -6.07 -2.51 -0.41
N ILE A 13 -6.33 -2.25 0.86
CA ILE A 13 -6.67 -0.95 1.41
C ILE A 13 -5.44 -0.47 2.17
N VAL A 14 -4.97 0.71 1.81
CA VAL A 14 -3.75 1.29 2.35
C VAL A 14 -4.06 2.68 2.86
N TYR A 15 -3.60 2.97 4.07
CA TYR A 15 -3.66 4.32 4.63
C TYR A 15 -2.44 5.11 4.14
N TRP A 16 -2.72 6.07 3.26
CA TRP A 16 -1.71 6.96 2.69
C TRP A 16 -1.72 8.31 3.41
N SER A 17 -0.65 8.54 4.16
CA SER A 17 -0.29 9.84 4.71
C SER A 17 1.06 10.23 4.13
N ASP A 18 1.06 11.26 3.31
CA ASP A 18 2.27 11.94 2.88
C ASP A 18 2.34 13.29 3.60
N ALA A 19 3.42 13.48 4.38
CA ALA A 19 3.58 14.65 5.23
C ALA A 19 3.84 15.95 4.43
N ALA A 20 4.15 15.83 3.14
CA ALA A 20 4.51 16.97 2.30
C ALA A 20 3.34 17.49 1.45
N THR A 21 2.36 16.65 1.08
CA THR A 21 1.49 17.00 -0.07
C THR A 21 0.00 16.72 0.09
N CYS A 22 -0.43 15.66 0.80
CA CYS A 22 -1.87 15.44 1.06
C CYS A 22 -2.15 14.23 1.96
N HIS A 23 -3.23 14.31 2.75
CA HIS A 23 -3.80 13.18 3.45
C HIS A 23 -4.91 12.54 2.59
N TYR A 24 -4.63 11.40 1.98
CA TYR A 24 -5.63 10.65 1.22
C TYR A 24 -6.46 9.70 2.10
N GLY A 25 -5.99 9.40 3.32
CA GLY A 25 -6.68 8.49 4.24
C GLY A 25 -6.67 7.06 3.72
N TYR A 26 -7.82 6.39 3.77
CA TYR A 26 -8.00 5.02 3.28
C TYR A 26 -8.16 5.01 1.76
N GLN A 27 -7.20 4.41 1.06
CA GLN A 27 -7.20 4.31 -0.38
C GLN A 27 -7.17 2.85 -0.83
N GLY A 28 -7.95 2.52 -1.87
CA GLY A 28 -7.95 1.20 -2.48
C GLY A 28 -6.85 1.06 -3.52
N TRP A 29 -6.09 -0.02 -3.45
CA TRP A 29 -4.96 -0.36 -4.30
C TRP A 29 -5.21 -1.69 -5.00
N ARG A 30 -4.71 -1.85 -6.22
CA ARG A 30 -4.86 -3.06 -7.05
C ARG A 30 -3.52 -3.59 -7.49
N VAL A 31 -3.37 -4.92 -7.50
CA VAL A 31 -2.21 -5.58 -8.08
C VAL A 31 -2.16 -5.33 -9.58
N THR A 32 -0.97 -4.96 -10.04
CA THR A 32 -0.59 -4.76 -11.43
C THR A 32 0.84 -5.23 -11.61
N THR A 33 1.28 -5.40 -12.84
CA THR A 33 2.70 -5.60 -13.13
C THR A 33 3.41 -4.26 -13.22
N ALA A 34 4.59 -4.15 -12.60
CA ALA A 34 5.44 -2.97 -12.70
C ALA A 34 5.88 -2.78 -14.16
N THR A 35 5.50 -1.66 -14.77
CA THR A 35 5.88 -1.29 -16.13
C THR A 35 7.23 -0.55 -16.19
N THR A 36 7.68 -0.02 -15.05
CA THR A 36 8.92 0.73 -14.86
C THR A 36 9.57 0.30 -13.55
N ASP A 37 10.88 0.49 -13.47
CA ASP A 37 11.59 0.43 -12.20
C ASP A 37 11.11 1.53 -11.24
N GLY A 38 11.35 1.32 -9.95
CA GLY A 38 11.06 2.29 -8.92
C GLY A 38 11.38 1.75 -7.54
N ALA A 39 10.81 2.39 -6.52
CA ALA A 39 10.95 1.98 -5.14
C ALA A 39 9.60 1.63 -4.54
N CYS A 40 9.59 0.63 -3.67
CA CYS A 40 8.44 0.26 -2.86
C CYS A 40 8.12 1.39 -1.90
N ALA A 41 6.93 1.98 -2.01
CA ALA A 41 6.48 3.06 -1.13
C ALA A 41 6.33 2.61 0.34
N LEU A 42 6.28 1.30 0.59
CA LEU A 42 6.15 0.72 1.93
C LEU A 42 7.52 0.44 2.59
N THR A 43 8.41 -0.24 1.87
CA THR A 43 9.71 -0.73 2.43
C THR A 43 10.93 0.03 1.89
N GLY A 44 10.78 0.79 0.81
CA GLY A 44 11.90 1.40 0.08
C GLY A 44 12.67 0.43 -0.82
N GLU A 45 12.28 -0.85 -0.88
CA GLU A 45 12.94 -1.85 -1.72
C GLU A 45 12.83 -1.52 -3.21
N VAL A 46 13.82 -1.98 -3.98
CA VAL A 46 13.85 -1.77 -5.42
C VAL A 46 12.77 -2.63 -6.08
N ILE A 47 11.93 -1.98 -6.88
CA ILE A 47 10.95 -2.62 -7.76
C ILE A 47 11.54 -2.64 -9.16
N HIS A 48 11.56 -3.81 -9.78
CA HIS A 48 11.95 -3.96 -11.17
C HIS A 48 10.72 -4.09 -12.07
N ARG A 49 10.90 -3.77 -13.35
CA ARG A 49 9.88 -4.02 -14.36
C ARG A 49 9.58 -5.52 -14.41
N GLY A 50 8.29 -5.87 -14.33
CA GLY A 50 7.83 -7.27 -14.27
C GLY A 50 7.39 -7.72 -12.87
N ASP A 51 7.77 -6.99 -11.82
CA ASP A 51 7.35 -7.33 -10.46
C ASP A 51 5.85 -7.11 -10.25
N ALA A 52 5.26 -7.94 -9.38
CA ALA A 52 3.89 -7.74 -8.93
C ALA A 52 3.85 -6.56 -7.94
N VAL A 53 3.12 -5.51 -8.27
CA VAL A 53 3.02 -4.29 -7.47
C VAL A 53 1.59 -3.84 -7.29
N TYR A 54 1.26 -3.38 -6.09
CA TYR A 54 0.03 -2.64 -5.85
C TYR A 54 0.19 -1.20 -6.34
N ARG A 55 -0.82 -0.71 -7.05
CA ARG A 55 -0.97 0.70 -7.43
C ARG A 55 -2.29 1.26 -6.92
N PRO A 56 -2.35 2.56 -6.57
CA PRO A 56 -3.59 3.16 -6.13
C PRO A 56 -4.60 3.14 -7.27
N SER A 57 -5.86 2.86 -6.92
CA SER A 57 -6.95 2.91 -7.89
C SER A 57 -7.06 4.33 -8.42
N GLN A 58 -6.98 4.48 -9.74
CA GLN A 58 -7.15 5.77 -10.39
C GLN A 58 -8.59 6.22 -10.16
N ARG A 59 -8.77 7.23 -9.29
CA ARG A 59 -10.01 8.01 -9.19
C ARG A 59 -9.75 9.35 -9.87
N ASP A 60 -10.79 9.95 -10.45
CA ASP A 60 -10.72 11.31 -10.97
C ASP A 60 -11.01 12.31 -9.84
N PRO A 61 -10.17 13.35 -9.65
CA PRO A 61 -8.92 13.62 -10.37
C PRO A 61 -7.77 12.69 -9.95
N LYS A 62 -6.87 12.38 -10.91
CA LYS A 62 -5.73 11.48 -10.71
C LYS A 62 -4.96 11.88 -9.44
N PRO A 63 -4.83 10.99 -8.44
CA PRO A 63 -4.18 11.34 -7.20
C PRO A 63 -2.68 11.50 -7.45
N GLN A 64 -2.01 12.38 -6.69
CA GLN A 64 -0.58 12.65 -6.88
C GLN A 64 0.28 11.41 -6.64
N ASN A 65 -0.17 10.52 -5.75
CA ASN A 65 0.46 9.24 -5.51
C ASN A 65 0.15 8.17 -6.58
N ALA A 66 -0.49 8.51 -7.71
CA ALA A 66 -0.81 7.55 -8.77
C ALA A 66 0.41 6.82 -9.37
N SER A 67 1.60 7.39 -9.22
CA SER A 67 2.87 6.78 -9.62
C SER A 67 3.49 5.90 -8.54
N ALA A 68 2.94 5.89 -7.31
CA ALA A 68 3.46 5.10 -6.22
C ALA A 68 3.18 3.61 -6.43
N MET A 69 4.15 2.79 -6.05
CA MET A 69 4.13 1.34 -6.21
C MET A 69 4.49 0.69 -4.88
N ILE A 70 3.78 -0.38 -4.51
CA ILE A 70 4.13 -1.21 -3.35
C ILE A 70 4.38 -2.62 -3.86
N LEU A 71 5.55 -3.19 -3.56
CA LEU A 71 5.86 -4.56 -3.94
C LEU A 71 4.88 -5.53 -3.28
N ALA A 72 4.28 -6.43 -4.05
CA ALA A 72 3.27 -7.36 -3.52
C ALA A 72 3.86 -8.35 -2.51
N ALA A 73 5.14 -8.67 -2.64
CA ALA A 73 5.88 -9.50 -1.70
C ALA A 73 6.10 -8.81 -0.34
N SER A 74 6.11 -7.47 -0.30
CA SER A 74 6.25 -6.69 0.94
C SER A 74 4.91 -6.42 1.63
N MET A 75 3.78 -6.81 1.01
CA MET A 75 2.48 -6.67 1.66
C MET A 75 2.23 -7.84 2.62
N PRO A 76 1.75 -7.57 3.85
CA PRO A 76 1.38 -8.63 4.76
C PRO A 76 0.26 -9.49 4.15
N GLU A 77 0.41 -10.81 4.26
CA GLU A 77 -0.65 -11.76 3.91
C GLU A 77 -1.73 -11.68 4.98
N ASN A 78 -2.81 -10.92 4.71
CA ASN A 78 -3.91 -10.71 5.65
C ASN A 78 -3.42 -10.35 7.07
N GLU A 79 -3.37 -9.06 7.41
CA GLU A 79 -3.47 -8.69 8.82
C GLU A 79 -4.85 -9.13 9.31
N ASN A 80 -4.95 -10.36 9.80
CA ASN A 80 -5.98 -10.75 10.74
C ASN A 80 -5.75 -9.88 11.96
N CYS A 81 -6.53 -8.80 12.07
CA CYS A 81 -6.76 -7.97 13.23
C CYS A 81 -5.82 -8.28 14.40
N ASP A 82 -4.60 -7.74 14.40
CA ASP A 82 -3.89 -7.63 15.66
C ASP A 82 -4.50 -6.43 16.39
N ALA A 83 -5.64 -6.73 17.02
CA ALA A 83 -6.01 -6.06 18.25
C ALA A 83 -4.89 -6.39 19.24
N ASP A 84 -3.83 -5.60 19.24
CA ASP A 84 -2.89 -5.51 20.34
C ASP A 84 -3.66 -4.94 21.53
N LEU A 85 -4.38 -5.84 22.20
CA LEU A 85 -4.65 -5.79 23.62
C LEU A 85 -3.28 -5.72 24.32
N GLN A 86 -2.71 -4.53 24.44
CA GLN A 86 -1.77 -4.25 25.51
C GLN A 86 -2.54 -4.21 26.82
N ASP A 87 -2.71 -5.41 27.35
CA ASP A 87 -3.06 -5.75 28.70
C ASP A 87 -2.04 -5.12 29.69
N GLN A 88 -2.57 -4.74 30.85
CA GLN A 88 -1.88 -4.46 32.12
C GLN A 88 -1.18 -3.10 32.31
N HIS A 89 -1.89 -2.18 32.97
CA HIS A 89 -1.28 -1.54 34.14
C HIS A 89 -2.11 -1.88 35.38
N ALA A 90 -1.40 -2.45 36.35
CA ALA A 90 -1.83 -2.93 37.65
C ALA A 90 -2.40 -1.83 38.55
#